data_AF-A0A3D5Q0G8-F1
#
_entry.id   AF-A0A3D5Q0G8-F1
#
_cell.length_a   1.000
_cell.length_b   1.000
_cell.length_c   1.000
_cell.angle_alpha   90.00
_cell.angle_beta   90.00
_cell.angle_gamma   90.00
#
_symmetry.space_group_name_H-M   'P 1'
#
loop_
_entity.id
_entity.type
_entity.pdbx_description
1 polymer ?
#
loop_
_entity_poly.entity_id
_entity_poly.type
_entity_poly.pdbx_seq_one_letter_code
_entity_poly.pdbx_strand_id
1 'polypeptide(L)'
;MFDIGFVELVICSIIALLVLGPERLPAAARATGRWIGGARRMVTQFTSELDRQLKAEELREELRKAGDVGLDDVQKTVSDALSEARRYEHMIVSDDDNKLAPPQTQANVSPADNNSQNQPEPEKAEASSQPPQSSPESRP
;
A
#
# COMPACT_ATOMS: atom_id res chain seq x y z
N MET A 1 -12.81 -6.80 4.63
CA MET A 1 -11.35 -6.81 4.79
C MET A 1 -10.70 -7.11 3.44
N PHE A 2 -10.70 -6.12 2.55
CA PHE A 2 -9.97 -6.15 1.28
C PHE A 2 -9.29 -4.78 1.16
N ASP A 3 -8.35 -4.50 2.06
CA ASP A 3 -7.41 -3.38 1.94
C ASP A 3 -6.37 -3.74 0.86
N ILE A 4 -6.83 -3.97 -0.37
CA ILE A 4 -5.97 -4.08 -1.54
C ILE A 4 -5.76 -2.66 -2.04
N GLY A 5 -4.68 -2.05 -1.57
CA GLY A 5 -4.18 -0.80 -2.08
C GLY A 5 -3.44 -1.00 -3.42
N PHE A 6 -3.10 0.13 -4.04
CA PHE A 6 -2.27 0.11 -5.25
C PHE A 6 -0.91 -0.57 -5.00
N VAL A 7 -0.33 -0.37 -3.80
CA VAL A 7 0.95 -0.96 -3.41
C VAL A 7 0.86 -2.48 -3.31
N GLU A 8 -0.18 -3.02 -2.66
CA GLU A 8 -0.43 -4.46 -2.60
C GLU A 8 -0.59 -5.07 -3.99
N LEU A 9 -1.27 -4.37 -4.91
CA LEU A 9 -1.43 -4.83 -6.28
C LEU A 9 -0.10 -4.92 -7.03
N VAL A 10 0.80 -3.94 -6.84
CA VAL A 10 2.15 -3.96 -7.42
C VAL A 10 2.97 -5.11 -6.85
N ILE A 11 2.95 -5.31 -5.53
CA ILE A 11 3.65 -6.44 -4.89
C ILE A 11 3.12 -7.77 -5.42
N CYS A 12 1.81 -7.92 -5.51
CA CYS A 12 1.17 -9.12 -6.06
C CYS A 12 1.54 -9.35 -7.53
N SER A 13 1.60 -8.27 -8.33
CA SER A 13 2.06 -8.34 -9.72
C SER A 13 3.49 -8.83 -9.82
N ILE A 14 4.42 -8.33 -9.00
CA ILE A 14 5.82 -8.78 -8.98
C ILE A 14 5.90 -10.27 -8.62
N ILE A 15 5.18 -10.71 -7.57
CA ILE A 15 5.15 -12.12 -7.16
C ILE A 15 4.58 -13.00 -8.28
N ALA A 16 3.49 -12.56 -8.91
CA ALA A 16 2.88 -13.28 -10.02
C ALA A 16 3.84 -13.38 -11.22
N LEU A 17 4.61 -12.32 -11.53
CA LEU A 17 5.63 -12.35 -12.57
C LEU A 17 6.77 -13.32 -12.24
N LEU A 18 7.14 -13.45 -10.96
CA LEU A 18 8.19 -14.38 -10.53
C LEU A 18 7.74 -15.84 -10.57
N VAL A 19 6.53 -16.13 -10.07
CA VAL A 19 5.99 -17.48 -9.94
C VAL A 19 5.51 -18.03 -11.28
N LEU A 20 4.70 -17.24 -11.99
CA LEU A 20 4.10 -17.66 -13.25
C LEU A 20 5.04 -17.36 -14.42
N GLY A 21 5.88 -16.34 -14.30
CA GLY A 21 6.74 -15.84 -15.36
C GLY A 21 6.11 -14.65 -16.11
N PRO A 22 6.92 -13.67 -16.57
CA PRO A 22 6.43 -12.46 -17.24
C PRO A 22 5.69 -12.75 -18.55
N GLU A 23 6.00 -13.86 -19.23
CA GLU A 23 5.34 -14.24 -20.48
C GLU A 23 4.00 -14.92 -20.27
N ARG A 24 3.80 -15.56 -19.10
CA ARG A 24 2.64 -16.44 -18.84
C ARG A 24 1.53 -15.72 -18.09
N LEU A 25 1.84 -14.73 -17.26
CA LEU A 25 0.87 -13.85 -16.61
C LEU A 25 -0.09 -13.17 -17.61
N PRO A 26 0.37 -12.50 -18.68
CA PRO A 26 -0.55 -11.89 -19.65
C PRO A 26 -1.41 -12.91 -20.39
N ALA A 27 -0.90 -14.13 -20.64
CA ALA A 27 -1.68 -15.21 -21.24
C ALA A 27 -2.79 -15.69 -20.29
N ALA A 28 -2.50 -15.86 -19.00
CA ALA A 28 -3.47 -16.24 -17.98
C ALA A 28 -4.54 -15.16 -17.77
N ALA A 29 -4.15 -13.88 -17.68
CA ALA A 29 -5.07 -12.76 -17.57
C ALA A 29 -6.02 -12.69 -18.78
N ARG A 30 -5.52 -12.92 -20.00
CA ARG A 30 -6.34 -12.99 -21.22
C ARG A 30 -7.30 -14.19 -21.20
N ALA A 31 -6.86 -15.34 -20.72
CA ALA A 31 -7.70 -16.54 -20.62
C ALA A 31 -8.86 -16.32 -19.64
N THR A 32 -8.55 -15.88 -18.41
CA THR A 32 -9.54 -15.55 -17.39
C THR A 32 -10.46 -14.42 -17.86
N GLY A 33 -9.90 -13.39 -18.50
CA GLY A 33 -10.67 -12.28 -19.06
C GLY A 33 -11.67 -12.72 -20.12
N ARG A 34 -11.33 -13.68 -20.99
CA ARG A 34 -12.25 -14.27 -21.96
C ARG A 34 -13.39 -15.04 -21.30
N TRP A 35 -13.09 -15.78 -20.23
CA TRP A 35 -14.08 -16.53 -19.48
C TRP A 35 -15.04 -15.60 -18.73
N ILE A 36 -14.50 -14.62 -17.99
CA ILE A 36 -15.29 -13.62 -17.26
C ILE A 36 -16.12 -12.77 -18.22
N GLY A 37 -15.54 -12.38 -19.36
CA GLY A 37 -16.19 -11.57 -20.38
C GLY A 37 -17.33 -12.32 -21.07
N GLY A 38 -17.13 -13.61 -21.37
CA GLY A 38 -18.17 -14.49 -21.91
C GLY A 38 -19.33 -14.67 -20.92
N ALA A 39 -19.03 -14.95 -19.66
CA ALA A 39 -20.04 -15.08 -18.61
C ALA A 39 -20.83 -13.77 -18.41
N ARG A 40 -20.13 -12.63 -18.33
CA ARG A 40 -20.78 -11.32 -18.21
C ARG A 40 -21.67 -11.00 -19.40
N ARG A 41 -21.23 -11.33 -20.62
CA ARG A 41 -22.05 -11.16 -21.83
C ARG A 41 -23.31 -12.00 -21.75
N MET A 42 -23.20 -13.27 -21.36
CA MET A 42 -24.32 -14.20 -21.22
C MET A 42 -25.36 -13.71 -20.19
N VAL A 43 -24.91 -13.29 -19.01
CA VAL A 43 -25.78 -12.66 -17.99
C VAL A 43 -26.48 -11.42 -18.55
N THR A 44 -25.75 -10.56 -19.27
CA THR A 44 -26.30 -9.33 -19.86
C THR A 44 -27.37 -9.64 -20.92
N GLN A 45 -27.20 -10.70 -21.72
CA GLN A 45 -28.21 -11.12 -22.69
C GLN A 45 -29.46 -11.68 -21.99
N PHE A 46 -29.29 -12.54 -20.99
CA PHE A 46 -30.42 -13.08 -20.22
C PHE A 46 -31.22 -12.00 -19.49
N THR A 47 -30.55 -11.05 -18.83
CA THR A 47 -31.26 -9.93 -18.21
C THR A 47 -32.00 -9.09 -19.25
N SER A 48 -31.42 -8.87 -20.44
CA SER A 48 -32.05 -8.07 -21.50
C SER A 48 -33.23 -8.74 -22.19
N GLU A 49 -33.23 -10.08 -22.26
CA GLU A 49 -34.36 -10.86 -22.81
C GLU A 49 -35.46 -11.04 -21.77
N LEU A 50 -35.10 -11.24 -20.49
CA LEU A 50 -36.03 -11.27 -19.37
C LEU A 50 -36.72 -9.90 -19.18
N ASP A 51 -35.96 -8.78 -19.20
CA ASP A 51 -36.49 -7.40 -19.18
C ASP A 51 -37.58 -7.16 -20.23
N ARG A 52 -37.47 -7.84 -21.38
CA ARG A 52 -38.38 -7.68 -22.52
C ARG A 52 -39.63 -8.54 -22.45
N GLN A 53 -39.68 -9.57 -21.60
CA GLN A 53 -40.77 -10.57 -21.60
C GLN A 53 -41.40 -10.84 -20.23
N LEU A 54 -40.71 -10.57 -19.11
CA LEU A 54 -41.22 -10.71 -17.75
C LEU A 54 -40.75 -9.53 -16.91
N LYS A 55 -41.64 -8.96 -16.08
CA LYS A 55 -41.39 -7.81 -15.19
C LYS A 55 -40.05 -7.93 -14.45
N ALA A 56 -39.01 -7.30 -14.98
CA ALA A 56 -37.72 -7.25 -14.29
C ALA A 56 -37.81 -6.49 -12.96
N GLU A 57 -38.88 -5.73 -12.74
CA GLU A 57 -39.22 -5.13 -11.46
C GLU A 57 -39.25 -6.18 -10.33
N GLU A 58 -39.88 -7.35 -10.54
CA GLU A 58 -40.10 -8.34 -9.48
C GLU A 58 -38.81 -9.10 -9.10
N LEU A 59 -38.01 -9.51 -10.10
CA LEU A 59 -36.73 -10.19 -9.85
C LEU A 59 -35.64 -9.21 -9.37
N ARG A 60 -35.70 -7.95 -9.83
CA ARG A 60 -34.82 -6.88 -9.33
C ARG A 60 -35.20 -6.48 -7.91
N GLU A 61 -36.47 -6.52 -7.55
CA GLU A 61 -36.96 -6.36 -6.16
C GLU A 61 -36.44 -7.50 -5.28
N GLU A 62 -36.51 -8.77 -5.71
CA GLU A 62 -35.96 -9.91 -4.96
C GLU A 62 -34.44 -9.84 -4.80
N LEU A 63 -33.70 -9.53 -5.88
CA LEU A 63 -32.25 -9.34 -5.83
C LEU A 63 -31.84 -8.15 -4.97
N ARG A 64 -32.61 -7.04 -5.04
CA ARG A 64 -32.38 -5.84 -4.23
C ARG A 64 -32.69 -6.10 -2.76
N LYS A 65 -33.75 -6.84 -2.46
CA LYS A 65 -34.11 -7.27 -1.11
C LYS A 65 -33.08 -8.24 -0.53
N ALA A 66 -32.56 -9.17 -1.33
CA ALA A 66 -31.46 -10.05 -0.93
C ALA A 66 -30.16 -9.29 -0.68
N GLY A 67 -29.87 -8.27 -1.49
CA GLY A 67 -28.73 -7.36 -1.29
C GLY A 67 -28.86 -6.50 -0.03
N ASP A 68 -30.03 -5.87 0.16
CA ASP A 68 -30.33 -5.02 1.33
C ASP A 68 -30.24 -5.81 2.64
N VAL A 69 -30.76 -7.04 2.69
CA VAL A 69 -30.69 -7.89 3.89
C VAL A 69 -29.24 -8.16 4.31
N GLY A 70 -28.33 -8.38 3.36
CA GLY A 70 -26.90 -8.55 3.67
C GLY A 70 -26.17 -7.24 3.99
N LEU A 71 -26.60 -6.13 3.38
CA LEU A 71 -26.03 -4.80 3.60
C LEU A 71 -26.42 -4.22 4.98
N ASP A 72 -27.66 -4.44 5.43
CA ASP A 72 -28.14 -4.00 6.75
C ASP A 72 -27.35 -4.65 7.88
N ASP A 73 -27.11 -5.96 7.82
CA ASP A 73 -26.32 -6.68 8.84
C ASP A 73 -24.86 -6.22 8.88
N VAL A 74 -24.28 -5.94 7.71
CA VAL A 74 -22.93 -5.38 7.60
C VAL A 74 -22.89 -3.96 8.16
N GLN A 75 -23.87 -3.12 7.82
CA GLN A 75 -23.94 -1.74 8.31
C GLN A 75 -24.11 -1.71 9.82
N LYS A 76 -24.90 -2.62 10.40
CA LYS A 76 -25.10 -2.73 11.85
C LYS A 76 -23.83 -3.17 12.56
N THR A 77 -23.16 -4.19 12.04
CA THR A 77 -21.85 -4.67 12.56
C THR A 77 -20.78 -3.57 12.52
N VAL A 78 -20.70 -2.82 11.42
CA VAL A 78 -19.74 -1.71 11.26
C VAL A 78 -20.09 -0.56 12.19
N SER A 79 -21.37 -0.21 12.32
CA SER A 79 -21.84 0.85 13.21
C SER A 79 -21.58 0.52 14.68
N ASP A 80 -21.82 -0.73 15.10
CA ASP A 80 -21.52 -1.20 16.46
C ASP A 80 -20.02 -1.14 16.73
N ALA A 81 -19.18 -1.67 15.83
CA ALA A 81 -17.73 -1.62 15.96
C ALA A 81 -17.20 -0.17 16.02
N LEU A 82 -17.75 0.74 15.21
CA LEU A 82 -17.39 2.15 15.22
C LEU A 82 -17.84 2.85 16.52
N SER A 83 -19.02 2.50 17.04
CA SER A 83 -19.54 3.06 18.29
C SER A 83 -18.71 2.65 19.50
N GLU A 84 -18.23 1.41 19.51
CA GLU A 84 -17.33 0.87 20.54
C GLU A 84 -15.96 1.56 20.46
N ALA A 85 -15.40 1.73 19.26
CA ALA A 85 -14.17 2.52 19.06
C ALA A 85 -14.32 3.97 19.55
N ARG A 86 -15.46 4.61 19.29
CA ARG A 86 -15.76 5.98 19.73
C ARG A 86 -15.87 6.10 21.26
N ARG A 87 -16.26 5.04 21.96
CA ARG A 87 -16.27 5.00 23.43
C ARG A 87 -14.86 4.97 24.01
N TYR A 88 -13.93 4.27 23.36
CA TYR A 88 -12.52 4.31 23.76
C TYR A 88 -11.87 5.66 23.44
N GLU A 89 -12.24 6.28 22.32
CA GLU A 89 -11.75 7.62 21.94
C GLU A 89 -12.14 8.70 22.96
N HIS A 90 -13.34 8.66 23.52
CA HIS A 90 -13.77 9.59 24.58
C HIS A 90 -13.01 9.42 25.91
N MET A 91 -12.43 8.24 26.17
CA MET A 91 -11.54 8.02 27.33
C MET A 91 -10.10 8.49 27.08
N ILE A 92 -9.73 8.79 25.83
CA ILE A 92 -8.42 9.32 25.43
C ILE A 92 -8.48 10.84 25.24
N VAL A 93 -9.66 11.42 24.98
CA VAL A 93 -9.87 12.84 24.63
C VAL A 93 -10.51 13.68 25.75
N SER A 94 -10.72 13.13 26.95
CA SER A 94 -11.08 13.93 28.13
C SER A 94 -9.89 14.01 29.07
N ASP A 95 -9.43 15.24 29.32
CA ASP A 95 -8.23 15.65 30.06
C ASP A 95 -6.90 15.52 29.30
N ASP A 96 -6.57 16.49 28.44
CA ASP A 96 -5.42 17.39 28.68
C ASP A 96 -5.42 18.58 27.71
N ASP A 97 -6.20 19.61 28.04
CA ASP A 97 -6.00 20.98 27.57
C ASP A 97 -4.79 21.61 28.31
N ASN A 98 -3.64 20.93 28.42
CA ASN A 98 -2.38 21.59 28.78
C ASN A 98 -1.11 20.80 28.38
N LYS A 99 -0.52 21.24 27.26
CA LYS A 99 0.95 21.33 27.11
C LYS A 99 1.69 20.00 27.12
N LEU A 100 1.73 19.32 25.98
CA LEU A 100 2.95 18.65 25.50
C LEU A 100 3.14 18.97 24.03
N ALA A 101 4.03 19.92 23.79
CA ALA A 101 4.58 20.24 22.49
C ALA A 101 5.06 18.96 21.77
N PRO A 102 5.04 18.91 20.42
CA PRO A 102 5.78 17.91 19.69
C PRO A 102 7.23 17.92 20.18
N PRO A 103 7.93 16.77 20.25
CA PRO A 103 9.36 16.78 20.51
C PRO A 103 10.01 17.54 19.35
N GLN A 104 10.24 18.84 19.55
CA GLN A 104 11.13 19.60 18.71
C GLN A 104 12.49 18.97 18.93
N THR A 105 12.94 18.23 17.92
CA THR A 105 14.34 17.92 17.69
C THR A 105 15.10 19.24 17.80
N GLN A 106 15.68 19.51 18.96
CA GLN A 106 16.69 20.55 19.13
C GLN A 106 17.93 20.09 18.39
N ALA A 107 17.92 20.26 17.07
CA ALA A 107 19.13 20.61 16.35
C ALA A 107 19.46 22.05 16.79
N ASN A 108 20.07 22.19 17.96
CA ASN A 108 20.67 23.43 18.40
C ASN A 108 21.93 23.66 17.56
N VAL A 109 21.72 24.11 16.31
CA VAL A 109 22.71 24.88 15.57
C VAL A 109 22.47 26.34 15.91
N SER A 110 23.09 26.81 16.99
CA SER A 110 23.23 28.25 17.19
C SER A 110 24.57 28.74 16.62
N PRO A 111 24.61 29.92 15.98
CA PRO A 111 25.73 30.38 15.19
C PRO A 111 26.74 31.19 16.01
N ALA A 112 28.01 31.09 15.61
CA ALA A 112 29.09 32.07 15.73
C ALA A 112 29.31 32.78 17.10
N ASP A 113 30.42 32.47 17.77
CA ASP A 113 31.29 33.55 18.24
C ASP A 113 32.76 33.13 18.40
N ASN A 114 33.61 34.15 18.29
CA ASN A 114 34.97 34.14 17.82
C ASN A 114 36.00 34.08 18.98
N ASN A 115 37.13 33.42 18.71
CA ASN A 115 38.49 33.72 19.21
C ASN A 115 38.93 33.32 20.64
N SER A 116 39.86 32.36 20.71
CA SER A 116 41.15 32.53 21.41
C SER A 116 42.17 31.44 21.02
N GLN A 117 43.14 31.84 20.20
CA GLN A 117 44.59 31.55 20.26
C GLN A 117 45.07 30.19 20.82
N ASN A 118 45.70 29.35 19.98
CA ASN A 118 47.17 29.35 19.80
C ASN A 118 47.64 28.23 18.84
N GLN A 119 48.45 28.62 17.84
CA GLN A 119 49.38 27.77 17.07
C GLN A 119 50.56 27.32 17.96
N PRO A 120 51.40 26.32 17.59
CA PRO A 120 52.02 26.05 16.25
C PRO A 120 51.82 24.61 15.74
N GLU A 121 51.71 24.32 14.44
CA GLU A 121 52.77 24.12 13.41
C GLU A 121 53.72 22.91 13.65
N PRO A 122 54.31 22.29 12.60
CA PRO A 122 53.89 20.99 12.06
C PRO A 122 55.02 19.93 12.09
N GLU A 123 54.71 18.62 12.08
CA GLU A 123 55.75 17.63 11.75
C GLU A 123 55.26 16.51 10.85
N LYS A 124 56.06 16.35 9.80
CA LYS A 124 56.00 15.44 8.67
C LYS A 124 56.85 14.22 8.99
N ALA A 125 56.33 13.02 8.79
CA ALA A 125 57.08 11.77 8.57
C ALA A 125 56.17 10.85 7.72
N GLU A 126 56.44 10.56 6.45
CA GLU A 126 57.43 9.58 5.94
C GLU A 126 57.37 8.26 6.75
N ALA A 127 57.15 7.06 6.22
CA ALA A 127 57.26 6.54 4.86
C ALA A 127 56.60 5.13 4.78
N SER A 128 56.37 4.67 3.54
CA SER A 128 56.48 3.27 3.06
C SER A 128 55.70 2.16 3.81
N SER A 129 54.83 1.38 3.17
CA SER A 129 55.25 0.37 2.17
C SER A 129 54.05 -0.24 1.44
N GLN A 130 54.13 -0.32 0.10
CA GLN A 130 53.45 -1.28 -0.79
C GLN A 130 54.36 -2.52 -0.98
N PRO A 131 54.02 -3.58 -1.74
CA PRO A 131 52.73 -4.22 -2.12
C PRO A 131 52.83 -5.78 -1.91
N PRO A 132 52.05 -6.68 -2.56
CA PRO A 132 52.27 -7.02 -3.97
C PRO A 132 51.01 -7.27 -4.81
N GLN A 133 51.17 -7.04 -6.11
CA GLN A 133 50.25 -7.40 -7.19
C GLN A 133 50.47 -8.85 -7.66
N SER A 134 49.39 -9.48 -8.12
CA SER A 134 49.36 -10.52 -9.16
C SER A 134 47.95 -10.42 -9.78
N SER A 135 47.68 -10.37 -11.08
CA SER A 135 48.28 -11.05 -12.24
C SER A 135 47.88 -10.28 -13.54
N PRO A 136 48.45 -10.64 -14.71
CA PRO A 136 48.59 -9.74 -15.85
C PRO A 136 47.44 -9.82 -16.86
N GLU A 137 47.11 -8.66 -17.41
CA GLU A 137 46.42 -8.47 -18.68
C GLU A 137 47.46 -8.43 -19.80
N SER A 138 47.26 -9.20 -20.88
CA SER A 138 47.50 -8.74 -22.26
C SER A 138 47.26 -9.86 -23.29
N ARG A 139 46.40 -9.52 -24.25
CA ARG A 139 46.20 -10.04 -25.61
C ARG A 139 46.34 -8.80 -26.52
N PRO A 140 46.62 -8.85 -27.84
CA PRO A 140 46.65 -9.97 -28.79
C PRO A 140 48.01 -10.36 -29.37
#